data_AF-A0A3B1DJJ9-F1
#
_entry.id   AF-A0A3B1DJJ9-F1
#
_cell.length_a   1.000
_cell.length_b   1.000
_cell.length_c   1.000
_cell.angle_alpha   90.00
_cell.angle_beta   90.00
_cell.angle_gamma   90.00
#
_symmetry.space_group_name_H-M   'P 1'
#
loop_
_entity.id
_entity.type
_entity.pdbx_description
1 polymer ?
#
loop_
_entity_poly.entity_id
_entity_poly.type
_entity_poly.pdbx_seq_one_letter_code
_entity_poly.pdbx_strand_id
1 'polypeptide(L)'
;TSDEMIRSVKEKQQLAEKYSAIAVDMESLAVAQVCQEQKKNFMAIRTISDDLSKDLPPEILSILSSTGGMRLGAALGAVWKRPGAIKEMWKLRTNATLAAERLAIFLDGIIKQLGETEE
;
A
#
# COMPACT_ATOMS: atom_id res chain seq x y z
N THR A 1 -5.22 -0.18 -9.79
CA THR A 1 -5.36 -1.43 -9.03
C THR A 1 -4.70 -2.59 -9.74
N SER A 2 -4.17 -3.54 -8.98
CA SER A 2 -3.79 -4.88 -9.43
C SER A 2 -4.38 -5.92 -8.46
N ASP A 3 -4.68 -7.12 -8.95
CA ASP A 3 -5.14 -8.24 -8.12
C ASP A 3 -3.98 -8.91 -7.37
N GLU A 4 -2.75 -8.68 -7.82
CA GLU A 4 -1.54 -9.25 -7.24
C GLU A 4 -0.61 -8.17 -6.67
N MET A 5 0.18 -8.57 -5.68
CA MET A 5 1.20 -7.69 -5.13
C MET A 5 2.34 -7.50 -6.13
N ILE A 6 2.55 -6.24 -6.51
CA ILE A 6 3.66 -5.83 -7.37
C ILE A 6 4.90 -5.60 -6.51
N ARG A 7 5.90 -6.47 -6.61
CA ARG A 7 7.03 -6.48 -5.66
C ARG A 7 8.31 -5.95 -6.25
N SER A 8 8.66 -6.41 -7.45
CA SER A 8 9.94 -6.10 -8.06
C SER A 8 9.91 -4.77 -8.79
N VAL A 9 11.05 -4.08 -8.82
CA VAL A 9 11.27 -2.89 -9.64
C VAL A 9 10.88 -3.16 -11.09
N LYS A 10 11.21 -4.34 -11.61
CA LYS A 10 10.87 -4.75 -12.97
C LYS A 10 9.35 -4.76 -13.20
N GLU A 11 8.58 -5.41 -12.32
CA GLU A 11 7.12 -5.43 -12.44
C GLU A 11 6.54 -4.02 -12.35
N LYS A 12 7.01 -3.21 -11.40
CA LYS A 12 6.54 -1.82 -11.23
C LYS A 12 6.82 -0.98 -12.49
N GLN A 13 8.02 -1.08 -13.06
CA GLN A 13 8.40 -0.37 -14.29
C GLN A 13 7.59 -0.84 -15.50
N GLN A 14 7.36 -2.15 -15.64
CA GLN A 14 6.53 -2.70 -16.71
C GLN A 14 5.10 -2.18 -16.66
N LEU A 15 4.50 -2.06 -15.46
CA LEU A 15 3.18 -1.47 -15.31
C LEU A 15 3.17 0.03 -15.64
N ALA A 16 4.19 0.76 -15.21
CA ALA A 16 4.34 2.18 -15.54
C ALA A 16 4.45 2.40 -17.05
N GLU A 17 5.27 1.61 -17.75
CA GLU A 17 5.43 1.70 -19.21
C GLU A 17 4.16 1.28 -19.95
N LYS A 18 3.56 0.14 -19.56
CA LYS A 18 2.40 -0.43 -20.27
C LYS A 18 1.14 0.41 -20.11
N TYR A 19 0.91 0.97 -18.93
CA TYR A 19 -0.35 1.64 -18.60
C TYR A 19 -0.21 3.14 -18.35
N SER A 20 1.00 3.70 -18.44
CA SER A 20 1.30 5.07 -17.97
C SER A 20 0.84 5.29 -16.51
N ALA A 21 0.91 4.23 -15.69
CA ALA A 21 0.42 4.25 -14.32
C ALA A 21 1.38 5.05 -13.43
N ILE A 22 0.83 6.02 -12.69
CA ILE A 22 1.59 6.82 -11.71
C ILE A 22 1.67 6.16 -10.32
N ALA A 23 0.77 5.21 -10.04
CA ALA A 23 0.70 4.46 -8.79
C ALA A 23 -0.06 3.14 -9.00
N VAL A 24 0.14 2.19 -8.10
CA VAL A 24 -0.61 0.93 -8.03
C VAL A 24 -1.02 0.64 -6.59
N ASP A 25 -2.19 0.05 -6.43
CA ASP A 25 -2.81 -0.37 -5.18
C ASP A 25 -3.57 -1.69 -5.43
N MET A 26 -4.18 -2.26 -4.40
CA MET A 26 -4.91 -3.54 -4.52
C MET A 26 -6.41 -3.42 -4.25
N GLU A 27 -6.90 -2.30 -3.73
CA GLU A 27 -8.24 -2.20 -3.15
C GLU A 27 -9.17 -1.19 -3.83
N SER A 28 -8.65 -0.11 -4.44
CA SER A 28 -9.50 1.02 -4.85
C SER A 28 -10.55 0.66 -5.89
N LEU A 29 -10.28 -0.30 -6.79
CA LEU A 29 -11.27 -0.70 -7.79
C LEU A 29 -12.52 -1.31 -7.16
N ALA A 30 -12.35 -2.21 -6.19
CA ALA A 30 -13.48 -2.85 -5.53
C ALA A 30 -14.38 -1.82 -4.83
N VAL A 31 -13.76 -0.84 -4.14
CA VAL A 31 -14.50 0.25 -3.50
C VAL A 31 -15.19 1.14 -4.53
N ALA A 32 -14.49 1.50 -5.62
CA ALA A 32 -15.05 2.32 -6.69
C ALA A 32 -16.27 1.67 -7.37
N GLN A 33 -16.22 0.36 -7.60
CA GLN A 33 -17.32 -0.41 -8.17
C GLN A 33 -18.56 -0.37 -7.26
N VAL A 34 -18.40 -0.63 -5.96
CA VAL A 34 -19.51 -0.55 -5.00
C VAL A 34 -20.08 0.88 -4.94
N CYS A 35 -19.23 1.91 -4.89
CA CYS A 35 -19.70 3.30 -4.92
C CYS A 35 -20.48 3.62 -6.20
N GLN A 36 -20.02 3.14 -7.36
CA GLN A 36 -20.70 3.32 -8.63
C GLN A 36 -22.08 2.64 -8.62
N GLU A 37 -22.17 1.39 -8.17
CA GLU A 37 -23.44 0.65 -8.06
C GLU A 37 -24.43 1.35 -7.13
N GLN A 38 -23.94 1.92 -6.02
CA GLN A 38 -24.73 2.63 -5.03
C GLN A 38 -24.96 4.12 -5.37
N LYS A 39 -24.50 4.59 -6.53
CA LYS A 39 -24.55 6.00 -6.97
C LYS A 39 -23.99 6.96 -5.92
N LYS A 40 -22.87 6.60 -5.30
CA LYS A 40 -22.12 7.43 -4.35
C LYS A 40 -20.89 8.01 -5.01
N ASN A 41 -20.57 9.25 -4.66
CA ASN A 41 -19.32 9.89 -5.06
C ASN A 41 -18.13 9.11 -4.48
N PHE A 42 -17.07 8.95 -5.27
CA PHE A 42 -15.87 8.24 -4.88
C PHE A 42 -14.62 9.04 -5.25
N MET A 43 -13.69 9.15 -4.31
CA MET A 43 -12.38 9.76 -4.51
C MET A 43 -11.33 8.87 -3.83
N ALA A 44 -10.29 8.48 -4.57
CA ALA A 44 -9.15 7.77 -4.04
C ALA A 44 -7.96 8.73 -3.88
N ILE A 45 -7.47 8.86 -2.64
CA ILE A 45 -6.26 9.63 -2.32
C ILE A 45 -5.20 8.66 -1.83
N ARG A 46 -4.00 8.74 -2.39
CA ARG A 46 -2.89 7.82 -2.10
C ARG A 46 -1.60 8.58 -1.81
N THR A 47 -0.83 8.09 -0.86
CA THR A 47 0.56 8.49 -0.60
C THR A 47 1.50 7.35 -0.95
N ILE A 48 2.68 7.66 -1.48
CA ILE A 48 3.66 6.65 -1.90
C ILE A 48 4.51 6.22 -0.69
N SER A 49 4.36 4.96 -0.25
CA SER A 49 5.18 4.33 0.80
C SER A 49 6.47 3.70 0.25
N ASP A 50 6.41 3.17 -0.96
CA ASP A 50 7.53 2.55 -1.66
C ASP A 50 7.53 2.96 -3.12
N ASP A 51 8.71 3.27 -3.65
CA ASP A 51 8.89 3.82 -4.99
C ASP A 51 9.37 2.74 -5.99
N LEU A 52 9.70 3.21 -7.20
CA LEU A 52 10.21 2.39 -8.29
C LEU A 52 11.68 1.97 -8.11
N SER A 53 12.38 2.39 -7.05
CA SER A 53 13.81 2.18 -6.90
C SER A 53 14.18 0.86 -6.21
N LYS A 54 13.23 0.22 -5.53
CA LYS A 54 13.49 -0.98 -4.72
C LYS A 54 12.40 -2.03 -4.78
N ASP A 55 12.86 -3.27 -4.72
CA ASP A 55 12.01 -4.43 -4.52
C ASP A 55 11.40 -4.41 -3.11
N LEU A 56 10.18 -4.91 -3.00
CA LEU A 56 9.58 -5.25 -1.71
C LEU A 56 10.23 -6.54 -1.16
N PRO A 57 10.68 -6.54 0.12
CA PRO A 57 11.23 -7.72 0.78
C PRO A 57 10.31 -8.94 0.64
N PRO A 58 10.82 -10.12 0.25
CA PRO A 58 10.00 -11.32 0.07
C PRO A 58 9.26 -11.73 1.34
N GLU A 59 9.79 -11.38 2.51
CA GLU A 59 9.21 -11.66 3.83
C GLU A 59 7.85 -10.98 4.04
N ILE A 60 7.53 -9.91 3.29
CA ILE A 60 6.23 -9.22 3.35
C ILE A 60 5.08 -10.17 3.05
N LEU A 61 5.24 -11.08 2.08
CA LEU A 61 4.21 -12.04 1.73
C LEU A 61 3.88 -12.94 2.92
N SER A 62 4.89 -13.36 3.68
CA SER A 62 4.68 -14.20 4.86
C SER A 62 3.92 -13.47 5.96
N ILE A 63 4.10 -12.16 6.10
CA ILE A 63 3.42 -11.34 7.12
C ILE A 63 1.97 -11.05 6.72
N LEU A 64 1.73 -10.77 5.44
CA LEU A 64 0.41 -10.46 4.93
C LEU A 64 -0.48 -11.70 4.75
N SER A 65 0.10 -12.86 4.46
CA SER A 65 -0.64 -14.11 4.25
C SER A 65 -0.97 -14.89 5.53
N SER A 66 -0.32 -14.61 6.67
CA SER A 66 -0.50 -15.41 7.88
C SER A 66 -1.52 -14.80 8.86
N THR A 67 -2.43 -15.63 9.37
CA THR A 67 -3.36 -15.32 10.45
C THR A 67 -2.81 -15.84 11.79
N GLY A 68 -2.99 -15.10 12.89
CA GLY A 68 -2.67 -15.56 14.25
C GLY A 68 -1.20 -15.96 14.50
N GLY A 69 -0.97 -16.92 15.41
CA GLY A 69 0.35 -17.34 15.91
C GLY A 69 1.35 -17.84 14.86
N MET A 70 0.88 -18.17 13.65
CA MET A 70 1.73 -18.53 12.50
C MET A 70 2.58 -17.33 12.02
N ARG A 71 2.11 -16.09 12.24
CA ARG A 71 2.88 -14.87 11.99
C ARG A 71 4.18 -14.81 12.77
N LEU A 72 4.15 -15.19 14.05
CA LEU A 72 5.33 -15.08 14.93
C LEU A 72 6.40 -16.10 14.56
N GLY A 73 6.02 -17.35 14.29
CA GLY A 73 6.97 -18.38 13.86
C GLY A 73 7.59 -18.10 12.49
N ALA A 74 6.77 -17.68 11.51
CA ALA A 74 7.26 -17.31 10.18
C ALA A 74 8.19 -16.08 10.24
N ALA A 75 7.83 -15.06 11.02
CA ALA A 75 8.66 -13.88 11.20
C ALA A 75 10.00 -14.20 11.88
N LEU A 76 10.01 -14.99 12.96
CA LEU A 76 11.24 -15.40 13.64
C LEU A 76 12.14 -16.25 12.73
N GLY A 77 11.57 -17.19 11.99
CA GLY A 77 12.32 -18.01 11.03
C GLY A 77 12.89 -17.21 9.87
N ALA A 78 12.15 -16.21 9.36
CA ALA A 78 12.63 -15.32 8.32
C ALA A 78 13.79 -14.43 8.81
N VAL A 79 13.66 -13.87 10.01
CA VAL A 79 14.70 -13.07 10.66
C VAL A 79 15.99 -13.87 10.88
N TRP A 80 15.88 -15.13 11.32
CA TRP A 80 17.04 -15.99 11.53
C TRP A 80 17.77 -16.31 10.22
N LYS A 81 17.04 -16.50 9.11
CA LYS A 81 17.61 -16.79 7.80
C LYS A 81 18.23 -15.56 7.13
N ARG A 82 17.68 -14.36 7.38
CA ARG A 82 18.12 -13.12 6.75
C ARG A 82 18.02 -11.95 7.75
N PRO A 83 19.02 -11.74 8.63
CA PRO A 83 18.98 -10.66 9.61
C PRO A 83 18.87 -9.26 8.96
N GLY A 84 19.39 -9.10 7.73
CA GLY A 84 19.20 -7.89 6.93
C GLY A 84 17.74 -7.57 6.58
N ALA A 85 16.86 -8.57 6.55
CA ALA A 85 15.43 -8.39 6.31
C ALA A 85 14.78 -7.54 7.42
N ILE A 86 15.29 -7.60 8.66
CA ILE A 86 14.84 -6.70 9.74
C ILE A 86 14.99 -5.25 9.28
N LYS A 87 16.19 -4.85 8.85
CA LYS A 87 16.45 -3.45 8.46
C LYS A 87 15.57 -3.01 7.30
N GLU A 88 15.35 -3.87 6.31
CA GLU A 88 14.47 -3.59 5.16
C GLU A 88 13.01 -3.43 5.59
N MET A 89 12.51 -4.33 6.44
CA MET A 89 11.16 -4.27 6.99
C MET A 89 10.95 -3.04 7.88
N TRP A 90 11.93 -2.70 8.71
CA TRP A 90 11.90 -1.48 9.53
C TRP A 90 11.83 -0.24 8.65
N LYS A 91 12.64 -0.16 7.58
CA LYS A 91 12.59 0.96 6.64
C LYS A 91 11.23 1.05 5.95
N LEU A 92 10.67 -0.07 5.51
CA LEU A 92 9.34 -0.08 4.90
C LEU A 92 8.27 0.38 5.89
N ARG A 93 8.32 -0.10 7.13
CA ARG A 93 7.42 0.35 8.20
C ARG A 93 7.53 1.85 8.42
N THR A 94 8.75 2.39 8.54
CA THR A 94 8.96 3.83 8.71
C THR A 94 8.37 4.62 7.54
N ASN A 95 8.62 4.21 6.31
CA ASN A 95 8.06 4.88 5.14
C ASN A 95 6.53 4.80 5.10
N ALA A 96 5.95 3.64 5.41
CA ALA A 96 4.51 3.45 5.46
C ALA A 96 3.85 4.30 6.55
N THR A 97 4.47 4.39 7.74
CA THR A 97 4.00 5.27 8.82
C THR A 97 4.07 6.73 8.40
N LEU A 98 5.18 7.19 7.84
CA LEU A 98 5.32 8.57 7.36
C LEU A 98 4.31 8.90 6.25
N ALA A 99 4.08 7.97 5.33
CA ALA A 99 3.08 8.12 4.28
C ALA A 99 1.67 8.23 4.88
N ALA A 100 1.32 7.38 5.85
CA ALA A 100 0.04 7.42 6.54
C ALA A 100 -0.18 8.73 7.33
N GLU A 101 0.84 9.22 8.04
CA GLU A 101 0.78 10.50 8.76
C GLU A 101 0.52 11.67 7.80
N ARG A 102 1.24 11.70 6.66
CA ARG A 102 1.04 12.72 5.62
C ARG A 102 -0.34 12.63 4.99
N LEU A 103 -0.82 11.42 4.76
CA LEU A 103 -2.16 11.18 4.24
C LEU A 103 -3.22 11.70 5.22
N ALA A 104 -3.07 11.43 6.52
CA ALA A 104 -3.99 11.91 7.55
C ALA A 104 -4.07 13.45 7.56
N ILE A 105 -2.92 14.13 7.58
CA ILE A 105 -2.85 15.60 7.52
C ILE A 105 -3.55 16.14 6.27
N PHE A 106 -3.34 15.52 5.11
CA PHE A 106 -3.97 15.93 3.86
C PHE A 106 -5.49 15.70 3.90
N LEU A 107 -5.93 14.55 4.41
CA LEU A 107 -7.34 14.19 4.50
C LEU A 107 -8.12 15.11 5.45
N ASP A 108 -7.53 15.57 6.54
CA ASP A 108 -8.16 16.53 7.45
C ASP A 108 -8.60 17.82 6.73
N GLY A 109 -7.82 18.27 5.74
CA GLY A 109 -8.17 19.42 4.90
C GLY A 109 -9.29 19.10 3.91
N ILE A 110 -9.19 17.95 3.24
CA ILE A 110 -10.18 17.51 2.23
C ILE A 110 -11.55 17.28 2.87
N ILE A 111 -11.61 16.61 4.02
CA ILE A 111 -12.88 16.28 4.70
C ILE A 111 -13.63 17.56 5.08
N LYS A 112 -12.93 18.58 5.58
CA LYS A 112 -13.55 19.88 5.91
C LYS A 112 -14.18 20.54 4.70
N GLN A 113 -13.43 20.61 3.58
CA GLN A 113 -13.92 21.22 2.34
C GLN A 113 -15.13 20.47 1.77
N LEU A 114 -15.10 19.13 1.80
CA LEU A 114 -16.23 18.32 1.32
C LEU A 114 -17.46 18.48 2.20
N GLY A 115 -17.30 18.61 3.53
CA GLY A 115 -18.40 18.83 4.46
C GLY A 115 -19.03 20.23 4.35
N GLU A 116 -18.24 21.25 4.03
CA GLU A 116 -18.73 22.64 3.81
C GLU A 116 -19.50 22.79 2.50
N THR A 117 -19.43 21.83 1.58
CA THR A 117 -20.12 21.90 0.28
C THR A 117 -21.59 21.41 0.35
N GLU A 118 -22.06 20.94 1.52
CA GLU A 118 -23.42 20.40 1.72
C GLU A 118 -24.41 21.38 2.40
N GLU A 119 -24.02 22.65 2.65
CA GLU A 119 -24.92 23.76 3.06
C GLU A 119 -25.23 24.73 1.89
#